data_AF-W5VK54-F1
#
_entry.id   AF-W5VK54-F1
#
_cell.length_a   1.000
_cell.length_b   1.000
_cell.length_c   1.000
_cell.angle_alpha   90.00
_cell.angle_beta   90.00
_cell.angle_gamma   90.00
#
_symmetry.space_group_name_H-M   'P 1'
#
loop_
_entity.id
_entity.type
_entity.pdbx_description
1 polymer ?
#
loop_
_entity_poly.entity_id
_entity_poly.type
_entity_poly.pdbx_seq_one_letter_code
_entity_poly.pdbx_strand_id
1 'polypeptide(L)'
;RSKPTSGLTIIPTVFVLITGRSQLPSRQLMEEDVSKRKAAMDQNYVGSRRHAIQTFWIDYMDQVSWEIGARPNLWQMLLSDPELALKCYLGPCLPSQYRLYGPGTWSGARQFIIDAYFRVNKPKADFRVIHSEKTDRRQETLRQGTTQDAPSQEVNS
;
A
#
# COMPACT_ATOMS: atom_id res chain seq x y z
N ARG A 1 11.96 0.89 5.29
CA ARG A 1 11.16 -0.36 5.33
C ARG A 1 9.78 -0.07 4.73
N SER A 2 9.59 -0.30 3.43
CA SER A 2 8.27 -0.26 2.80
C SER A 2 7.53 -1.53 3.18
N LYS A 3 6.41 -1.40 3.89
CA LYS A 3 5.52 -2.55 4.11
C LYS A 3 4.76 -2.81 2.79
N PRO A 4 4.69 -4.06 2.32
CA PRO A 4 4.01 -4.40 1.07
C PRO A 4 2.52 -4.08 1.18
N THR A 5 2.04 -3.23 0.29
CA THR A 5 0.68 -2.68 0.23
C THR A 5 -0.41 -3.70 -0.12
N SER A 6 -0.04 -4.95 -0.44
CA SER A 6 -0.96 -6.02 -0.82
C SER A 6 -1.56 -6.79 0.35
N GLY A 7 -0.98 -6.70 1.56
CA GLY A 7 -1.42 -7.46 2.73
C GLY A 7 -2.43 -6.74 3.63
N LEU A 8 -2.84 -5.52 3.26
CA LEU A 8 -3.42 -4.56 4.18
C LEU A 8 -4.95 -4.62 4.30
N THR A 9 -5.62 -5.25 3.34
CA THR A 9 -7.08 -5.21 3.21
C THR A 9 -7.75 -6.54 3.55
N ILE A 10 -7.06 -7.69 3.36
CA ILE A 10 -7.67 -9.02 3.55
C ILE A 10 -7.69 -9.43 5.03
N ILE A 11 -6.65 -9.10 5.80
CA ILE A 11 -6.50 -9.55 7.19
C ILE A 11 -7.64 -9.01 8.10
N PRO A 12 -8.02 -7.72 8.10
CA PRO A 12 -9.08 -7.26 8.97
C PRO A 12 -10.46 -7.79 8.56
N THR A 13 -10.79 -7.88 7.27
CA THR A 13 -12.12 -8.35 6.82
C THR A 13 -12.32 -9.84 7.09
N VAL A 14 -11.32 -10.67 6.77
CA VAL A 14 -11.37 -12.12 7.05
C VAL A 14 -11.39 -12.35 8.56
N PHE A 15 -10.63 -11.58 9.35
CA PHE A 15 -10.69 -11.66 10.82
C PHE A 15 -12.06 -11.27 11.37
N VAL A 16 -12.68 -10.18 10.90
CA VAL A 16 -14.01 -9.74 11.35
C VAL A 16 -15.10 -10.77 11.01
N LEU A 17 -15.04 -11.36 9.81
CA LEU A 17 -15.95 -12.43 9.39
C LEU A 17 -15.76 -13.71 10.21
N ILE A 18 -14.52 -14.18 10.38
CA ILE A 18 -14.21 -15.39 11.16
C ILE A 18 -14.52 -15.19 12.64
N THR A 19 -14.35 -13.97 13.17
CA THR A 19 -14.69 -13.64 14.57
C THR A 19 -16.18 -13.36 14.78
N GLY A 20 -17.02 -13.51 13.74
CA GLY A 20 -18.48 -13.34 13.83
C GLY A 20 -18.94 -11.91 14.07
N ARG A 21 -18.06 -10.92 13.86
CA ARG A 21 -18.37 -9.49 14.07
C ARG A 21 -19.12 -8.86 12.90
N SER A 22 -19.10 -9.48 11.73
CA SER A 22 -19.96 -9.15 10.59
C SER A 22 -20.69 -10.40 10.10
N GLN A 23 -21.95 -10.23 9.68
CA GLN A 23 -22.76 -11.29 9.12
C GLN A 23 -22.74 -11.20 7.60
N LEU A 24 -22.50 -12.33 6.93
CA LEU A 24 -22.65 -12.43 5.48
C LEU A 24 -24.13 -12.32 5.10
N PRO A 25 -24.45 -11.73 3.95
CA PRO A 25 -25.80 -11.73 3.43
C PRO A 25 -26.25 -13.15 3.07
N SER A 26 -27.56 -13.31 2.83
CA SER A 26 -28.11 -14.60 2.45
C SER A 26 -27.48 -15.11 1.14
N ARG A 27 -27.41 -16.44 1.00
CA ARG A 27 -26.81 -17.10 -0.18
C ARG A 27 -27.44 -16.62 -1.49
N GLN A 28 -28.76 -16.45 -1.52
CA GLN A 28 -29.48 -15.99 -2.70
C GLN A 28 -29.01 -14.60 -3.13
N LEU A 29 -28.89 -13.65 -2.19
CA LEU A 29 -28.39 -12.31 -2.48
C LEU A 29 -26.94 -12.33 -2.99
N MET A 30 -26.09 -13.19 -2.43
CA MET A 30 -24.71 -13.35 -2.91
C MET A 30 -24.66 -13.89 -4.35
N GLU A 31 -25.46 -14.90 -4.67
CA GLU A 31 -25.51 -15.48 -6.01
C GLU A 31 -26.04 -14.48 -7.05
N GLU A 32 -27.07 -13.71 -6.69
CA GLU A 32 -27.57 -12.60 -7.50
C GLU A 32 -26.50 -11.54 -7.74
N ASP A 33 -25.80 -11.11 -6.70
CA ASP A 33 -24.74 -10.10 -6.79
C ASP A 33 -23.55 -10.57 -7.64
N VAL A 34 -23.16 -11.84 -7.52
CA VAL A 34 -22.16 -12.48 -8.40
C VAL A 34 -22.63 -12.49 -9.86
N SER A 35 -23.89 -12.84 -10.11
CA SER A 35 -24.42 -12.86 -11.49
C SER A 35 -24.45 -11.46 -12.12
N LYS A 36 -24.84 -10.44 -11.36
CA LYS A 36 -24.84 -9.03 -11.79
C LYS A 36 -23.43 -8.55 -12.12
N ARG A 37 -22.44 -8.85 -11.27
CA ARG A 37 -21.03 -8.48 -11.52
C ARG A 37 -20.46 -9.17 -12.75
N LYS A 38 -20.78 -10.46 -12.96
CA LYS A 38 -20.38 -11.18 -14.17
C LYS A 38 -20.97 -10.54 -15.43
N ALA A 39 -22.26 -10.24 -15.42
CA ALA A 39 -22.92 -9.58 -16.56
C ALA A 39 -22.32 -8.20 -16.87
N ALA A 40 -22.03 -7.39 -15.85
CA ALA A 40 -21.36 -6.09 -16.02
C ALA A 40 -19.93 -6.25 -16.57
N MET A 41 -19.20 -7.28 -16.15
CA MET A 41 -17.86 -7.57 -16.65
C MET A 41 -17.89 -8.02 -18.11
N ASP A 42 -18.83 -8.87 -18.50
CA ASP A 42 -18.99 -9.34 -19.88
C ASP A 42 -19.37 -8.22 -20.85
N GLN A 43 -20.07 -7.17 -20.38
CA GLN A 43 -20.37 -5.98 -21.17
C GLN A 43 -19.15 -5.07 -21.38
N ASN A 44 -18.30 -4.94 -20.37
CA ASN A 44 -17.19 -3.98 -20.37
C ASN A 44 -15.86 -4.57 -20.88
N TYR A 45 -15.69 -5.90 -20.86
CA TYR A 45 -14.43 -6.57 -21.17
C TYR A 45 -14.58 -7.64 -22.24
N VAL A 46 -13.51 -7.82 -23.04
CA VAL A 46 -13.43 -8.93 -23.99
C VAL A 46 -13.32 -10.25 -23.23
N GLY A 47 -14.15 -11.22 -23.61
CA GLY A 47 -14.17 -12.59 -23.09
C GLY A 47 -12.84 -13.33 -23.31
N SER A 48 -11.88 -13.05 -22.43
CA SER A 48 -10.57 -13.71 -22.36
C SER A 48 -10.36 -14.20 -20.93
N ARG A 49 -9.65 -15.32 -20.76
CA ARG A 49 -9.32 -15.86 -19.43
C ARG A 49 -8.61 -14.85 -18.53
N ARG A 50 -7.93 -13.84 -19.10
CA ARG A 50 -7.25 -12.76 -18.36
C ARG A 50 -8.19 -11.68 -17.80
N HIS A 51 -9.44 -11.64 -18.24
CA HIS A 51 -10.42 -10.62 -17.84
C HIS A 51 -11.55 -11.15 -16.95
N ALA A 52 -11.44 -12.37 -16.44
CA ALA A 52 -12.50 -13.04 -15.67
C ALA A 52 -12.71 -12.50 -14.24
N ILE A 53 -11.82 -11.65 -13.72
CA ILE A 53 -11.88 -11.07 -12.37
C ILE A 53 -11.54 -9.56 -12.43
N GLN A 54 -11.88 -8.90 -13.54
CA GLN A 54 -11.59 -7.47 -13.68
C GLN A 54 -12.55 -6.67 -12.81
N THR A 55 -12.01 -5.74 -12.02
CA THR A 55 -12.81 -4.84 -11.18
C THR A 55 -12.05 -3.53 -11.04
N PHE A 56 -12.79 -2.41 -11.07
CA PHE A 56 -12.21 -1.11 -10.79
C PHE A 56 -11.74 -1.04 -9.35
N TRP A 57 -10.46 -0.69 -9.17
CA TRP A 57 -9.83 -0.69 -7.86
C TRP A 57 -10.52 0.24 -6.86
N ILE A 58 -10.95 1.44 -7.29
CA ILE A 58 -11.62 2.41 -6.42
C ILE A 58 -12.96 1.84 -5.93
N ASP A 59 -13.81 1.39 -6.85
CA ASP A 59 -15.14 0.86 -6.53
C ASP A 59 -15.06 -0.35 -5.59
N TYR A 60 -14.09 -1.24 -5.82
CA TYR A 60 -13.87 -2.40 -4.96
C TYR A 60 -13.44 -1.97 -3.54
N MET A 61 -12.49 -1.05 -3.43
CA MET A 61 -12.01 -0.58 -2.14
C MET A 61 -13.08 0.21 -1.38
N ASP A 62 -13.93 0.97 -2.07
CA ASP A 62 -15.08 1.67 -1.49
C ASP A 62 -16.13 0.69 -0.96
N GLN A 63 -16.44 -0.39 -1.70
CA GLN A 63 -17.35 -1.44 -1.23
C GLN A 63 -16.81 -2.14 0.03
N VAL A 64 -15.54 -2.54 0.00
CA VAL A 64 -14.91 -3.23 1.15
C VAL A 64 -14.83 -2.28 2.37
N SER A 65 -14.44 -1.03 2.16
CA SER A 65 -14.35 -0.06 3.26
C SER A 65 -15.71 0.35 3.80
N TRP A 66 -16.77 0.29 3.00
CA TRP A 66 -18.14 0.46 3.46
C TRP A 66 -18.56 -0.65 4.43
N GLU A 67 -18.30 -1.91 4.08
CA GLU A 67 -18.60 -3.05 4.96
C GLU A 67 -17.83 -3.01 6.28
N ILE A 68 -16.59 -2.51 6.26
CA ILE A 68 -15.74 -2.37 7.45
C ILE A 68 -16.09 -1.10 8.25
N GLY A 69 -16.81 -0.14 7.66
CA GLY A 69 -17.05 1.18 8.24
C GLY A 69 -15.81 2.09 8.25
N ALA A 70 -14.84 1.83 7.36
CA ALA A 70 -13.61 2.62 7.20
C ALA A 70 -13.71 3.67 6.08
N ARG A 71 -14.82 3.71 5.34
CA ARG A 71 -15.03 4.64 4.23
C ARG A 71 -15.18 6.08 4.75
N PRO A 72 -14.35 7.05 4.28
CA PRO A 72 -14.51 8.44 4.66
C PRO A 72 -15.72 9.08 3.96
N ASN A 73 -16.67 9.61 4.74
CA ASN A 73 -17.76 10.41 4.19
C ASN A 73 -17.23 11.80 3.79
N LEU A 74 -16.92 12.00 2.51
CA LEU A 74 -16.29 13.24 2.02
C LEU A 74 -17.10 14.50 2.37
N TRP A 75 -18.43 14.44 2.34
CA TRP A 75 -19.30 15.57 2.72
C TRP A 75 -19.16 15.96 4.19
N GLN A 76 -19.16 14.97 5.09
CA GLN A 76 -18.96 15.21 6.53
C GLN A 76 -17.53 15.68 6.79
N MET A 77 -16.57 15.11 6.07
CA MET A 77 -15.16 15.48 6.16
C MET A 77 -14.92 16.91 5.68
N LEU A 78 -15.64 17.39 4.66
CA LEU A 78 -15.55 18.76 4.17
C LEU A 78 -15.95 19.79 5.24
N LEU A 79 -16.90 19.43 6.11
CA LEU A 79 -17.32 20.28 7.23
C LEU A 79 -16.29 20.31 8.37
N SER A 80 -15.61 19.19 8.64
CA SER A 80 -14.63 19.09 9.73
C SER A 80 -13.21 19.52 9.33
N ASP A 81 -12.75 19.11 8.14
CA ASP A 81 -11.41 19.36 7.60
C ASP A 81 -11.49 19.55 6.07
N PRO A 82 -11.76 20.79 5.62
CA PRO A 82 -11.97 21.05 4.19
C PRO A 82 -10.72 20.82 3.36
N GLU A 83 -9.53 21.02 3.92
CA GLU A 83 -8.26 20.81 3.21
C GLU A 83 -8.06 19.33 2.89
N LEU A 84 -8.31 18.45 3.86
CA LEU A 84 -8.22 17.00 3.68
C LEU A 84 -9.28 16.50 2.69
N ALA A 85 -10.52 17.01 2.80
CA ALA A 85 -11.61 16.65 1.89
C ALA A 85 -11.30 17.01 0.44
N LEU A 86 -10.80 18.23 0.19
CA LEU A 86 -10.41 18.66 -1.17
C LEU A 86 -9.28 17.80 -1.73
N LYS A 87 -8.27 17.46 -0.92
CA LYS A 87 -7.17 16.58 -1.34
C LYS A 87 -7.63 15.16 -1.62
N CYS A 88 -8.60 14.65 -0.87
CA CYS A 88 -9.17 13.32 -1.12
C CYS A 88 -10.06 13.29 -2.36
N TYR A 89 -10.78 14.38 -2.65
CA TYR A 89 -11.70 14.47 -3.79
C TYR A 89 -11.02 14.84 -5.12
N LEU A 90 -10.15 15.85 -5.10
CA LEU A 90 -9.44 16.36 -6.29
C LEU A 90 -8.06 15.71 -6.49
N GLY A 91 -7.51 15.11 -5.44
CA GLY A 91 -6.21 14.44 -5.49
C GLY A 91 -6.33 12.95 -5.83
N PRO A 92 -5.18 12.25 -5.89
CA PRO A 92 -5.18 10.81 -6.12
C PRO A 92 -5.85 10.07 -4.96
N CYS A 93 -6.54 8.97 -5.26
CA CYS A 93 -7.06 8.08 -4.22
C CYS A 93 -5.90 7.30 -3.57
N LEU A 94 -5.47 7.74 -2.38
CA LEU A 94 -4.41 7.06 -1.63
C LEU A 94 -4.99 5.93 -0.75
N PRO A 95 -4.32 4.77 -0.63
CA PRO A 95 -4.74 3.71 0.30
C PRO A 95 -4.83 4.16 1.76
N SER A 96 -4.15 5.26 2.11
CA SER A 96 -4.22 5.86 3.45
C SER A 96 -5.56 6.51 3.77
N GLN A 97 -6.40 6.81 2.77
CA GLN A 97 -7.75 7.33 2.96
C GLN A 97 -8.64 6.36 3.76
N TYR A 98 -8.54 5.06 3.47
CA TYR A 98 -9.26 4.00 4.17
C TYR A 98 -8.72 3.69 5.58
N ARG A 99 -7.78 4.50 6.09
CA ARG A 99 -7.22 4.40 7.44
C ARG A 99 -7.46 5.64 8.28
N LEU A 100 -8.25 6.58 7.77
CA LEU A 100 -8.69 7.76 8.51
C LEU A 100 -9.74 7.39 9.55
N TYR A 101 -10.65 6.47 9.21
CA TYR A 101 -11.76 6.03 10.04
C TYR A 101 -11.84 4.50 10.10
N GLY A 102 -12.64 3.98 11.01
CA GLY A 102 -12.88 2.54 11.16
C GLY A 102 -11.81 1.78 11.97
N PRO A 103 -11.90 0.45 12.05
CA PRO A 103 -10.94 -0.38 12.77
C PRO A 103 -9.58 -0.37 12.06
N GLY A 104 -8.50 -0.09 12.81
CA GLY A 104 -7.15 0.00 12.24
C GLY A 104 -6.77 1.40 11.75
N THR A 105 -7.35 2.44 12.36
CA THR A 105 -6.97 3.84 12.12
C THR A 105 -5.47 4.05 12.29
N TRP A 106 -4.92 4.92 11.45
CA TRP A 106 -3.53 5.34 11.54
C TRP A 106 -3.46 6.84 11.76
N SER A 107 -2.94 7.26 12.92
CA SER A 107 -2.82 8.69 13.29
C SER A 107 -2.01 9.51 12.27
N GLY A 108 -1.05 8.89 11.58
CA GLY A 108 -0.25 9.53 10.54
C GLY A 108 -0.92 9.62 9.15
N ALA A 109 -2.13 9.05 8.97
CA ALA A 109 -2.78 8.98 7.67
C ALA A 109 -3.07 10.37 7.09
N ARG A 110 -3.51 11.32 7.93
CA ARG A 110 -3.77 12.71 7.52
C ARG A 110 -2.52 13.38 6.94
N GLN A 111 -1.43 13.39 7.71
CA GLN A 111 -0.16 13.98 7.28
C GLN A 111 0.35 13.29 6.01
N PHE A 112 0.20 11.95 5.95
CA PHE A 112 0.60 11.21 4.76
C PHE A 112 -0.16 11.63 3.51
N ILE A 113 -1.47 11.91 3.59
CA ILE A 113 -2.25 12.38 2.44
C ILE A 113 -1.84 13.80 2.05
N ILE A 114 -1.66 14.69 3.03
CA ILE A 114 -1.24 16.07 2.79
C ILE A 114 0.13 16.13 2.11
N ASP A 115 1.09 15.34 2.59
CA ASP A 115 2.45 15.30 2.08
C ASP A 115 2.61 14.50 0.78
N ALA A 116 1.52 13.93 0.24
CA ALA A 116 1.58 13.04 -0.92
C ALA A 116 2.24 13.72 -2.13
N TYR A 117 1.83 14.95 -2.44
CA TYR A 117 2.41 15.72 -3.56
C TYR A 117 3.89 16.03 -3.33
N PHE A 118 4.27 16.41 -2.11
CA PHE A 118 5.67 16.67 -1.79
C PHE A 118 6.53 15.41 -1.97
N ARG A 119 6.05 14.23 -1.55
CA ARG A 119 6.78 12.97 -1.72
C ARG A 119 6.94 12.55 -3.18
N VAL A 120 5.92 12.79 -4.01
CA VAL A 120 5.98 12.48 -5.44
C VAL A 120 6.98 13.39 -6.14
N ASN A 121 7.04 14.66 -5.74
CA ASN A 121 7.91 15.67 -6.35
C ASN A 121 9.32 15.72 -5.74
N LYS A 122 9.60 14.95 -4.69
CA LYS A 122 10.97 14.83 -4.17
C LYS A 122 11.87 14.22 -5.25
N PRO A 123 13.01 14.84 -5.59
CA PRO A 123 13.97 14.20 -6.46
C PRO A 123 14.36 12.87 -5.82
N LYS A 124 14.15 11.78 -6.56
CA LYS A 124 14.60 10.46 -6.11
C LYS A 124 16.13 10.57 -6.07
N ALA A 125 16.70 10.56 -4.86
CA ALA A 125 18.15 10.56 -4.70
C ALA A 125 18.71 9.49 -5.62
N ASP A 126 19.66 9.90 -6.48
CA ASP A 126 20.16 9.07 -7.56
C ASP A 126 20.58 7.71 -7.00
N PHE A 127 19.92 6.65 -7.46
CA PHE A 127 20.26 5.26 -7.15
C PHE A 127 21.75 4.96 -7.39
N ARG A 128 22.40 5.76 -8.26
CA ARG A 128 23.83 5.73 -8.55
C ARG A 128 24.73 5.93 -7.32
N VAL A 129 24.37 6.80 -6.38
CA VAL A 129 25.23 7.11 -5.21
C VAL A 129 25.35 5.90 -4.28
N ILE A 130 24.28 5.12 -4.14
CA ILE A 130 24.22 3.96 -3.25
C ILE A 130 25.07 2.79 -3.77
N HIS A 131 25.23 2.67 -5.10
CA HIS A 131 26.07 1.63 -5.71
C HIS A 131 27.56 1.97 -5.57
N SER A 132 27.95 3.24 -5.70
CA SER A 132 29.33 3.69 -5.46
C SER A 132 29.75 3.43 -4.01
N GLU A 133 28.98 3.85 -3.01
CA GLU A 133 29.34 3.64 -1.60
C GLU A 133 29.47 2.15 -1.19
N LYS A 134 28.70 1.26 -1.82
CA LYS A 134 28.81 -0.18 -1.58
C LYS A 134 30.04 -0.78 -2.26
N THR A 135 30.41 -0.26 -3.43
CA THR A 135 31.59 -0.69 -4.19
C THR A 135 32.86 -0.20 -3.49
N ASP A 136 32.86 1.03 -2.97
CA ASP A 136 33.97 1.61 -2.23
C ASP A 136 34.19 0.91 -0.88
N ARG A 137 33.13 0.68 -0.07
CA ARG A 137 33.25 -0.17 1.14
C ARG A 137 33.70 -1.61 0.83
N ARG A 138 33.25 -2.12 -0.33
CA ARG A 138 33.74 -3.30 -1.04
C ARG A 138 35.27 -3.38 -1.04
N GLN A 139 35.86 -2.36 -1.65
CA GLN A 139 37.30 -2.27 -1.90
C GLN A 139 38.09 -1.91 -0.64
N GLU A 140 37.53 -1.11 0.26
CA GLU A 140 38.12 -0.74 1.54
C GLU A 140 38.35 -1.97 2.44
N THR A 141 37.35 -2.84 2.54
CA THR A 141 37.44 -4.10 3.32
C THR A 141 38.40 -5.11 2.71
N LEU A 142 38.51 -5.16 1.38
CA LEU A 142 39.52 -5.98 0.67
C LEU A 142 40.95 -5.46 0.92
N ARG A 143 41.15 -4.14 1.00
CA ARG A 143 42.45 -3.52 1.29
C ARG A 143 42.88 -3.73 2.75
N GLN A 144 41.94 -3.67 3.69
CA GLN A 144 42.22 -3.86 5.12
C GLN A 144 42.53 -5.32 5.47
N GLY A 145 41.95 -6.29 4.75
CA GLY A 145 42.27 -7.71 4.94
C GLY A 145 43.68 -8.12 4.48
N THR A 146 44.30 -7.38 3.55
CA THR A 146 45.64 -7.71 3.04
C THR A 146 46.80 -7.21 3.91
N THR A 147 46.54 -6.34 4.89
CA THR A 147 47.60 -5.71 5.70
C THR A 147 47.90 -6.44 7.02
N GLN A 148 47.05 -7.41 7.43
CA GLN A 148 47.21 -8.09 8.74
C GLN A 148 47.94 -9.44 8.70
N ASP A 149 48.30 -9.97 7.53
CA ASP A 149 48.93 -11.30 7.39
C ASP A 149 50.40 -11.28 6.92
N ALA A 150 51.15 -10.20 7.16
CA ALA A 150 52.60 -10.21 6.90
C ALA A 150 53.36 -10.65 8.17
N PRO A 151 53.96 -11.86 8.23
CA PRO A 151 54.78 -12.26 9.36
C PRO A 151 56.06 -11.42 9.39
N SER A 152 56.28 -10.69 10.48
CA SER A 152 57.53 -9.99 10.76
C SER A 152 58.67 -11.00 10.80
N GLN A 153 59.54 -10.99 9.79
CA GLN A 153 60.84 -11.65 9.90
C GLN A 153 61.79 -10.70 10.65
N GLU A 154 62.07 -11.05 11.91
CA GLU A 154 63.17 -10.49 12.68
C GLU A 154 64.51 -10.79 11.98
N VAL A 155 65.22 -9.72 11.67
CA VAL A 155 66.59 -9.71 11.18
C VAL A 155 67.52 -10.04 12.33
N ASN A 156 68.28 -11.14 12.22
CA ASN A 156 69.30 -11.50 13.18
C ASN A 156 70.63 -11.73 12.43
N SER A 157 71.52 -10.74 12.51
CA SER A 157 72.99 -10.84 12.44
C SER A 157 73.61 -9.48 12.78
#